data_AF-A0A2T4WRA8-F1
#
_entry.id   AF-A0A2T4WRA8-F1
#
_cell.length_a   1.000
_cell.length_b   1.000
_cell.length_c   1.000
_cell.angle_alpha   90.00
_cell.angle_beta   90.00
_cell.angle_gamma   90.00
#
_symmetry.space_group_name_H-M   'P 1'
#
loop_
_entity.id
_entity.type
_entity.pdbx_description
1 polymer ?
#
loop_
_entity_poly.entity_id
_entity_poly.type
_entity_poly.pdbx_seq_one_letter_code
_entity_poly.pdbx_strand_id
1 'polypeptide(L)'
;MKAKQVFFNASSTIDFHKVGLNPNLILVFSNRELLQKSIVGQEIRQAFPQATLAGCSTAGEIGQSMVKENTASIPFIEFEKTEIIYRERPN
;
A
#
# COMPACT_ATOMS: atom_id res chain seq x y z
N MET A 1 -3.98 -10.22 14.00
CA MET A 1 -3.85 -9.32 12.85
C MET A 1 -3.03 -8.13 13.29
N LYS A 2 -1.96 -7.81 12.58
CA LYS A 2 -1.13 -6.63 12.82
C LYS A 2 -1.20 -5.74 11.59
N ALA A 3 -1.26 -4.42 11.79
CA ALA A 3 -1.28 -3.48 10.69
C ALA A 3 -0.33 -2.33 10.98
N LYS A 4 0.34 -1.84 9.94
CA LYS A 4 1.19 -0.66 10.02
C LYS A 4 0.98 0.22 8.80
N GLN A 5 0.69 1.49 9.04
CA GLN A 5 0.51 2.48 8.00
C GLN A 5 1.84 3.19 7.74
N VAL A 6 2.21 3.28 6.47
CA VAL A 6 3.34 4.09 6.01
C VAL A 6 2.80 5.16 5.06
N PHE A 7 3.34 6.37 5.20
CA PHE A 7 3.05 7.46 4.28
C PHE A 7 4.22 7.61 3.32
N PHE A 8 3.91 7.69 2.04
CA PHE A 8 4.86 7.89 0.96
C PHE A 8 4.58 9.22 0.27
N ASN A 9 5.64 9.92 -0.14
CA ASN A 9 5.53 11.04 -1.07
C ASN A 9 6.47 10.81 -2.26
N ALA A 10 6.19 11.45 -3.40
CA ALA A 10 6.96 11.30 -4.64
C ALA A 10 8.47 11.59 -4.51
N SER A 11 8.88 12.33 -3.49
CA SER A 11 10.25 12.79 -3.25
C SER A 11 11.01 11.91 -2.26
N SER A 12 10.36 10.88 -1.71
CA SER A 12 10.89 10.03 -0.64
C SER A 12 10.96 8.58 -1.07
N THR A 13 11.99 7.85 -0.65
CA THR A 13 12.06 6.39 -0.78
C THR A 13 11.37 5.71 0.40
N ILE A 14 10.68 4.60 0.14
CA ILE A 14 10.12 3.77 1.22
C ILE A 14 11.20 2.82 1.73
N ASP A 15 11.51 2.91 3.01
CA ASP A 15 12.34 1.92 3.68
C ASP A 15 11.47 0.77 4.19
N PHE A 16 11.40 -0.32 3.42
CA PHE A 16 10.60 -1.49 3.77
C PHE A 16 11.11 -2.23 5.02
N HIS A 17 12.39 -2.08 5.40
CA HIS A 17 12.90 -2.68 6.64
C HIS A 17 12.25 -2.09 7.88
N LYS A 18 11.80 -0.84 7.80
CA LYS A 18 11.08 -0.17 8.90
C LYS A 18 9.66 -0.66 9.06
N VAL A 19 9.08 -1.42 8.12
CA VAL A 19 7.72 -1.95 8.26
C VAL A 19 7.69 -2.94 9.44
N GLY A 20 8.65 -3.86 9.52
CA GLY A 20 8.76 -4.81 10.63
C GLY A 20 7.59 -5.80 10.72
N LEU A 21 6.90 -6.03 9.60
CA LEU A 21 5.82 -7.00 9.43
C LEU A 21 6.12 -7.85 8.19
N ASN A 22 5.54 -9.05 8.14
CA ASN A 22 5.48 -9.88 6.95
C ASN A 22 4.05 -9.81 6.37
N PRO A 23 3.72 -8.77 5.59
CA PRO A 23 2.35 -8.51 5.16
C PRO A 23 1.84 -9.59 4.21
N ASN A 24 0.59 -9.99 4.37
CA ASN A 24 -0.15 -10.81 3.40
C ASN A 24 -1.01 -9.94 2.48
N LEU A 25 -1.41 -8.76 2.96
CA LEU A 25 -2.20 -7.78 2.24
C LEU A 25 -1.55 -6.41 2.38
N ILE A 26 -1.36 -5.73 1.26
CA ILE A 26 -0.87 -4.36 1.21
C ILE A 26 -1.90 -3.55 0.44
N LEU A 27 -2.34 -2.44 1.04
CA LEU A 27 -3.29 -1.52 0.44
C LEU A 27 -2.56 -0.24 0.03
N VAL A 28 -2.87 0.32 -1.13
CA VAL A 28 -2.31 1.59 -1.59
C VAL A 28 -3.45 2.56 -1.90
N PHE A 29 -3.49 3.68 -1.17
CA PHE A 29 -4.45 4.76 -1.37
C PHE A 29 -3.71 6.04 -1.69
N SER A 30 -3.95 6.60 -2.87
CA SER A 30 -3.18 7.73 -3.38
C SER A 30 -3.94 8.45 -4.47
N ASN A 31 -3.55 9.69 -4.78
CA ASN A 31 -4.06 10.36 -5.98
C ASN A 31 -3.60 9.60 -7.25
N ARG A 32 -4.37 9.78 -8.34
CA ARG A 32 -4.13 9.09 -9.62
C ARG A 32 -2.76 9.42 -10.20
N GLU A 33 -2.35 10.67 -10.12
CA GLU A 33 -1.08 11.14 -10.69
C GLU A 33 0.13 10.44 -10.06
N LEU A 34 0.15 10.32 -8.73
CA LEU A 34 1.19 9.63 -7.99
C LEU A 34 1.15 8.11 -8.26
N LEU A 35 -0.03 7.49 -8.36
CA LEU A 35 -0.14 6.07 -8.72
C LEU A 35 0.37 5.76 -10.13
N GLN A 36 0.21 6.70 -11.07
CA GLN A 36 0.65 6.52 -12.46
C GLN A 36 2.13 6.85 -12.66
N LYS A 37 2.65 7.87 -11.95
CA LYS A 37 4.02 8.36 -12.13
C LYS A 37 5.03 7.74 -11.18
N SER A 38 4.60 7.21 -10.04
CA SER A 38 5.54 6.64 -9.06
C SER A 38 5.84 5.17 -9.34
N ILE A 39 7.06 4.77 -9.00
CA ILE A 39 7.50 3.36 -9.06
C ILE A 39 7.06 2.56 -7.82
N VAL A 40 6.36 3.21 -6.88
CA VAL A 40 6.09 2.67 -5.53
C VAL A 40 5.36 1.33 -5.58
N GLY A 41 4.42 1.17 -6.52
CA GLY A 41 3.71 -0.10 -6.70
C GLY A 41 4.63 -1.22 -7.17
N GLN A 42 5.64 -0.92 -7.99
CA GLN A 42 6.63 -1.89 -8.44
C GLN A 42 7.59 -2.24 -7.32
N GLU A 43 8.08 -1.25 -6.56
CA GLU A 43 8.95 -1.47 -5.40
C GLU A 43 8.29 -2.36 -4.34
N ILE A 44 7.02 -2.09 -4.03
CA ILE A 44 6.24 -2.91 -3.10
C ILE A 44 6.10 -4.36 -3.61
N ARG A 45 5.81 -4.55 -4.90
CA ARG A 45 5.71 -5.90 -5.50
C ARG A 45 7.04 -6.64 -5.47
N GLN A 46 8.16 -5.94 -5.64
CA GLN A 46 9.49 -6.53 -5.56
C GLN A 46 9.87 -6.90 -4.12
N ALA A 47 9.56 -6.03 -3.15
CA ALA A 47 9.85 -6.25 -1.74
C ALA A 47 8.97 -7.34 -1.10
N PHE A 48 7.70 -7.42 -1.50
CA PHE A 48 6.70 -8.34 -0.94
C PHE A 48 5.97 -9.14 -2.03
N PRO A 49 6.68 -10.03 -2.76
CA PRO A 49 6.13 -10.74 -3.92
C PRO A 49 4.98 -11.71 -3.57
N GLN A 50 4.89 -12.15 -2.32
CA GLN A 50 3.83 -13.05 -1.84
C GLN A 50 2.63 -12.31 -1.26
N ALA A 51 2.71 -10.99 -1.09
CA ALA A 51 1.61 -10.19 -0.57
C ALA A 51 0.62 -9.84 -1.68
N THR A 52 -0.67 -9.89 -1.38
CA THR A 52 -1.68 -9.31 -2.26
C THR A 52 -1.56 -7.80 -2.21
N LEU A 53 -1.25 -7.18 -3.35
CA LEU A 53 -1.26 -5.72 -3.50
C LEU A 53 -2.57 -5.28 -4.14
N ALA A 54 -3.37 -4.54 -3.39
CA ALA A 54 -4.62 -3.94 -3.85
C ALA A 54 -4.65 -2.45 -3.53
N GLY A 55 -5.57 -1.71 -4.15
CA GLY A 55 -5.67 -0.29 -3.92
C GLY A 55 -6.65 0.39 -4.84
N CYS A 56 -6.82 1.69 -4.64
CA CYS A 56 -7.60 2.54 -5.52
C CYS A 56 -7.03 3.94 -5.52
N SER A 57 -7.28 4.67 -6.62
CA SER A 57 -7.05 6.11 -6.63
C SER A 57 -8.12 6.78 -5.78
N THR A 58 -7.71 7.69 -4.91
CA THR A 58 -8.62 8.56 -4.17
C THR A 58 -8.49 10.01 -4.70
N ALA A 59 -9.53 10.83 -4.53
CA ALA A 59 -9.44 12.27 -4.85
C ALA A 59 -8.50 13.03 -3.88
N GLY A 60 -8.10 12.39 -2.77
CA GLY A 60 -7.18 12.84 -1.73
C GLY A 60 -6.96 11.73 -0.68
N GLU A 61 -5.89 11.80 0.12
CA GLU A 61 -5.53 10.77 1.11
C GLU A 61 -6.50 10.76 2.32
N ILE A 62 -6.93 9.58 2.77
CA ILE A 62 -7.74 9.44 4.00
C ILE A 62 -6.79 9.14 5.17
N GLY A 63 -6.47 10.16 5.96
CA GLY A 63 -5.71 10.03 7.22
C GLY A 63 -6.23 11.00 8.28
N GLN A 64 -6.75 10.47 9.39
CA GLN A 64 -7.13 11.11 10.68
C GLN A 64 -7.39 12.64 10.75
N SER A 65 -8.01 13.26 9.74
CA SER A 65 -8.35 14.70 9.61
C SER A 65 -7.39 15.59 8.81
N MET A 66 -6.51 15.05 7.96
CA MET A 66 -5.73 15.87 7.02
C MET A 66 -5.54 15.18 5.67
N VAL A 67 -6.06 15.80 4.62
CA VAL A 67 -5.69 15.47 3.24
C VAL A 67 -4.35 16.14 2.98
N LYS A 68 -3.28 15.36 2.94
CA LYS A 68 -2.00 15.84 2.41
C LYS A 68 -2.00 15.62 0.90
N GLU A 69 -1.63 16.65 0.15
CA GLU A 69 -1.47 16.51 -1.29
C GLU A 69 -0.20 15.74 -1.63
N ASN A 70 -0.25 14.94 -2.70
CA ASN A 70 0.87 14.14 -3.22
C ASN A 70 1.46 13.12 -2.23
N THR A 71 0.65 12.63 -1.29
CA THR A 71 1.00 11.52 -0.42
C THR A 71 0.17 10.28 -0.74
N ALA A 72 0.78 9.11 -0.52
CA ALA A 72 0.14 7.81 -0.57
C ALA A 72 0.15 7.17 0.81
N SER A 73 -1.01 6.65 1.21
CA SER A 73 -1.21 5.96 2.47
C SER A 73 -1.19 4.47 2.16
N ILE A 74 -0.23 3.78 2.79
CA ILE A 74 0.08 2.38 2.47
C ILE A 74 -0.01 1.54 3.74
N PRO A 75 -1.19 0.98 4.06
CA PRO A 75 -1.32 -0.03 5.10
C PRO A 75 -0.69 -1.37 4.70
N PHE A 76 0.22 -1.85 5.53
CA PHE A 76 0.77 -3.20 5.51
C PHE A 76 0.06 -4.05 6.56
N ILE A 77 -0.56 -5.14 6.16
CA ILE A 77 -1.42 -5.96 7.03
C ILE A 77 -0.92 -7.41 7.03
N GLU A 78 -0.64 -7.91 8.23
CA GLU A 78 -0.20 -9.27 8.50
C GLU A 78 -1.29 -10.05 9.25
N PHE A 79 -1.63 -11.21 8.70
CA PHE A 79 -2.59 -12.16 9.23
C PHE A 79 -1.87 -13.45 9.67
N GLU A 80 -1.76 -13.65 10.98
CA GLU A 80 -1.04 -14.80 11.55
C GLU A 80 -1.79 -16.14 11.39
N LYS A 81 -3.13 -16.10 11.26
CA LYS A 81 -4.00 -17.29 11.28
C LYS A 81 -5.05 -17.29 10.17
N THR A 82 -4.89 -16.43 9.17
CA THR A 82 -5.87 -16.25 8.10
C THR A 82 -5.14 -16.14 6.78
N GLU A 83 -5.55 -16.95 5.82
CA GLU A 83 -5.03 -16.90 4.45
C GLU A 83 -5.82 -15.87 3.64
N ILE A 84 -5.10 -15.05 2.87
CA ILE A 84 -5.68 -14.06 1.96
C ILE A 84 -5.61 -14.62 0.55
N ILE A 85 -6.77 -14.71 -0.11
CA ILE A 85 -6.90 -15.23 -1.47
C ILE A 85 -7.49 -14.14 -2.36
N TYR A 86 -6.78 -13.80 -3.43
CA TYR A 86 -7.31 -12.95 -4.50
C TYR A 86 -8.15 -13.79 -5.47
N ARG A 87 -9.36 -13.32 -5.79
CA ARG A 87 -10.27 -13.93 -6.77
C ARG A 87 -10.72 -12.85 -7.75
N GLU A 88 -10.29 -12.98 -9.00
CA GLU A 88 -10.84 -12.19 -10.10
C GLU A 88 -12.12 -12.86 -10.61
N ARG A 89 -13.18 -12.09 -10.86
CA ARG A 89 -14.36 -12.66 -11.52
C ARG A 89 -14.00 -12.94 -12.98
N PRO A 90 -14.27 -14.14 -13.50
CA PRO A 90 -14.20 -14.36 -14.94
C PRO A 90 -15.24 -13.48 -15.64
N ASN A 91 -14.83 -12.83 -16.73
CA ASN A 91 -15.68 -12.00 -17.59
C ASN A 91 -16.79 -12.83 -18.26
#